data_AF-A0A955Y7J0-F1
#
_entry.id   AF-A0A955Y7J0-F1
#
_cell.length_a   1.000
_cell.length_b   1.000
_cell.length_c   1.000
_cell.angle_alpha   90.00
_cell.angle_beta   90.00
_cell.angle_gamma   90.00
#
_symmetry.space_group_name_H-M   'P 1'
#
loop_
_entity.id
_entity.type
_entity.pdbx_description
1 polymer ?
#
loop_
_entity_poly.entity_id
_entity_poly.type
_entity_poly.pdbx_seq_one_letter_code
_entity_poly.pdbx_strand_id
1 'polypeptide(L)' 'MTFLVLGIALFFGIHAVGSLGLRPAAVGALGEGPWKGLYSLVSFVGLGLIAWGYGIARTSPTVVWLPPM' A
#
# COMPACT_ATOMS: atom_id res chain seq x y z
N MET A 1 6.12 -5.77 -11.88
CA MET A 1 6.41 -4.49 -11.19
C MET A 1 5.15 -3.68 -10.91
N THR A 2 4.24 -3.50 -11.87
CA THR A 2 3.00 -2.69 -11.72
C THR A 2 2.18 -3.02 -10.47
N PHE A 3 1.85 -4.29 -10.23
CA PHE A 3 1.06 -4.69 -9.04
C PHE A 3 1.74 -4.35 -7.72
N LEU A 4 3.07 -4.53 -7.65
CA LEU A 4 3.85 -4.19 -6.46
C LEU A 4 3.80 -2.68 -6.20
N VAL A 5 4.05 -1.87 -7.23
CA VAL A 5 4.00 -0.40 -7.13
C VAL A 5 2.61 0.08 -6.72
N LEU A 6 1.55 -0.48 -7.31
CA LEU A 6 0.17 -0.16 -6.95
C LEU A 6 -0.13 -0.54 -5.49
N GLY A 7 0.29 -1.73 -5.05
CA GLY A 7 0.12 -2.17 -3.67
C GLY A 7 0.82 -1.24 -2.67
N ILE A 8 2.06 -0.84 -2.97
CA ILE A 8 2.82 0.16 -2.19
C ILE A 8 2.04 1.48 -2.14
N ALA A 9 1.63 2.02 -3.28
CA ALA A 9 0.92 3.29 -3.34
C ALA A 9 -0.38 3.28 -2.52
N LEU A 10 -1.17 2.21 -2.62
CA LEU A 10 -2.41 2.07 -1.85
C LEU A 10 -2.15 1.93 -0.35
N PHE A 11 -1.23 1.03 0.04
CA PHE A 11 -0.97 0.74 1.44
C PHE A 11 -0.36 1.94 2.16
N PHE A 12 0.71 2.54 1.61
CA PHE A 12 1.33 3.71 2.22
C PHE A 12 0.44 4.96 2.10
N GLY A 13 -0.28 5.12 0.98
CA GLY A 13 -1.17 6.24 0.76
C GLY A 13 -2.26 6.34 1.82
N ILE A 14 -2.96 5.24 2.12
CA ILE A 14 -4.02 5.25 3.13
C ILE A 14 -3.47 5.44 4.56
N HIS A 15 -2.30 4.88 4.87
CA HIS A 15 -1.63 5.08 6.16
C HIS A 15 -1.13 6.52 6.36
N ALA A 16 -0.74 7.21 5.28
CA ALA A 16 -0.29 8.59 5.34
C ALA A 16 -1.40 9.58 5.69
N VAL A 17 -2.67 9.25 5.46
CA VAL A 17 -3.82 10.16 5.74
C VAL A 17 -3.83 10.64 7.19
N GLY A 18 -3.49 9.77 8.14
CA GLY A 18 -3.37 10.13 9.56
C GLY A 18 -2.21 11.09 9.81
N SER A 19 -1.01 10.72 9.35
CA SER A 19 0.22 11.49 9.56
C SER A 19 0.22 12.85 8.87
N LEU A 20 -0.51 12.99 7.77
CA LEU A 20 -0.70 14.25 7.05
C LEU A 20 -1.80 15.14 7.65
N GLY A 21 -2.46 14.70 8.74
CA GLY A 21 -3.55 15.45 9.37
C GLY A 21 -4.84 15.48 8.55
N LEU A 22 -4.99 14.62 7.55
CA LEU A 22 -6.15 14.60 6.63
C LEU A 22 -7.31 13.76 7.18
N ARG A 23 -7.08 12.96 8.23
CA ARG A 23 -8.10 12.10 8.83
C ARG A 23 -9.36 12.85 9.29
N PRO A 24 -9.31 14.01 9.98
CA PRO A 24 -10.52 14.72 10.41
C PRO A 24 -11.41 15.12 9.22
N ALA A 25 -10.82 15.57 8.12
CA ALA A 25 -11.56 15.89 6.89
C ALA A 25 -12.19 14.63 6.26
N ALA A 26 -11.43 13.53 6.19
CA ALA A 26 -11.92 12.26 5.66
C ALA A 26 -13.08 11.69 6.50
N VAL A 27 -12.94 11.71 7.82
CA VAL A 27 -14.00 11.28 8.76
C VAL A 27 -15.20 12.23 8.71
N GLY A 28 -14.99 13.54 8.58
CA GLY A 28 -16.07 14.52 8.43
C GLY A 28 -16.89 14.30 7.16
N ALA A 29 -16.26 13.85 6.07
CA ALA A 29 -16.93 13.58 4.80
C ALA A 29 -17.65 12.22 4.75
N LEU A 30 -17.07 11.17 5.36
CA LEU A 30 -17.55 9.79 5.22
C LEU A 30 -18.24 9.24 6.48
N GLY A 31 -18.07 9.88 7.63
CA GLY A 31 -18.41 9.32 8.94
C GLY A 31 -17.37 8.31 9.44
N GLU A 32 -17.35 8.07 10.75
CA GLU A 32 -16.31 7.28 11.40
C GLU A 32 -16.32 5.80 11.00
N GLY A 33 -17.51 5.18 10.96
CA GLY A 33 -17.66 3.77 10.59
C GLY A 33 -17.21 3.49 9.15
N PRO A 34 -17.81 4.15 8.14
CA PRO A 34 -17.41 3.98 6.75
C PRO A 34 -15.93 4.31 6.49
N TRP A 35 -15.38 5.34 7.14
CA TRP A 35 -13.95 5.65 7.05
C TRP A 35 -13.07 4.49 7.55
N LYS A 36 -13.37 3.92 8.73
CA LYS A 36 -12.62 2.77 9.27
C LYS A 36 -12.73 1.55 8.36
N GLY A 37 -13.90 1.31 7.76
CA GLY A 37 -14.13 0.25 6.80
C GLY A 37 -13.28 0.42 5.54
N LEU A 38 -13.34 1.61 4.92
CA LEU A 38 -12.55 1.95 3.73
C LEU A 38 -11.05 1.86 4.02
N TYR A 39 -10.60 2.43 5.14
CA TYR A 39 -9.21 2.38 5.57
C TYR A 39 -8.71 0.93 5.65
N SER A 40 -9.48 0.07 6.31
CA SER A 40 -9.15 -1.35 6.50
C SER A 40 -9.12 -2.09 5.17
N LEU A 41 -10.11 -1.87 4.31
CA LEU A 41 -10.21 -2.52 3.01
C LEU A 41 -9.05 -2.13 2.09
N VAL A 42 -8.75 -0.84 1.96
CA VAL A 42 -7.64 -0.33 1.13
C VAL A 42 -6.30 -0.85 1.66
N SER A 43 -6.11 -0.85 2.98
CA SER A 43 -4.91 -1.40 3.61
C SER A 43 -4.74 -2.89 3.30
N PHE A 44 -5.81 -3.68 3.43
CA PHE A 44 -5.77 -5.12 3.17
C PHE A 44 -5.48 -5.44 1.70
N VAL A 45 -6.18 -4.77 0.77
CA VAL A 45 -5.95 -4.92 -0.67
C VAL A 45 -4.52 -4.49 -1.03
N GLY A 46 -4.04 -3.37 -0.51
CA GLY A 46 -2.67 -2.89 -0.73
C GLY A 46 -1.63 -3.91 -0.27
N LEU A 47 -1.78 -4.46 0.93
CA LEU A 47 -0.89 -5.49 1.46
C LEU A 47 -0.90 -6.78 0.61
N GLY A 48 -2.09 -7.23 0.19
CA GLY A 48 -2.23 -8.38 -0.70
C GLY A 48 -1.54 -8.16 -2.06
N LEU A 49 -1.69 -6.97 -2.65
CA LEU A 49 -1.02 -6.58 -3.89
C LEU A 49 0.50 -6.49 -3.73
N ILE A 50 1.02 -6.05 -2.59
CA ILE A 50 2.46 -6.06 -2.30
C ILE A 50 2.97 -7.51 -2.32
N ALA A 51 2.32 -8.40 -1.58
CA ALA A 51 2.74 -9.81 -1.49
C ALA A 51 2.71 -10.49 -2.87
N TRP A 52 1.58 -10.38 -3.58
CA TRP A 52 1.40 -10.95 -4.92
C TRP A 52 2.36 -10.32 -5.95
N GLY A 53 2.45 -8.99 -5.96
CA GLY A 53 3.29 -8.23 -6.86
C GLY A 53 4.77 -8.53 -6.67
N TYR A 54 5.23 -8.70 -5.44
CA TYR A 54 6.58 -9.16 -5.14
C TYR A 54 6.82 -10.59 -5.60
N GLY A 55 5.85 -11.49 -5.39
CA GLY A 55 5.88 -12.87 -5.89
C GLY A 55 6.11 -12.96 -7.39
N ILE A 56 5.50 -12.08 -8.18
CA ILE A 56 5.77 -11.95 -9.61
C ILE A 56 7.13 -11.28 -9.87
N ALA A 57 7.43 -10.18 -9.19
CA ALA A 57 8.64 -9.38 -9.43
C ALA A 57 9.94 -10.18 -9.25
N ARG A 58 9.97 -11.12 -8.30
CA ARG A 58 11.16 -11.93 -7.99
C ARG A 58 11.46 -13.02 -9.03
N THR A 59 10.59 -13.30 -9.99
CA THR A 59 10.84 -14.36 -11.00
C THR A 59 11.79 -13.91 -12.10
N SER A 60 11.99 -12.59 -12.27
CA SER A 60 12.92 -12.01 -13.23
C SER A 60 13.56 -10.76 -12.63
N PRO A 61 14.43 -10.93 -11.61
CA PRO A 61 15.02 -9.81 -10.90
C PRO A 61 16.09 -9.11 -11.75
N THR A 62 16.16 -7.79 -11.64
CA THR A 62 17.34 -7.04 -12.10
C THR A 62 18.42 -7.16 -11.03
N VAL A 63 19.53 -7.82 -11.36
CA VAL A 63 20.68 -7.94 -10.45
C VAL A 63 21.41 -6.59 -10.44
N VAL A 64 21.33 -5.88 -9.31
CA VAL A 64 21.98 -4.57 -9.13
C VAL A 64 23.27 -4.66 -8.31
N TRP A 65 23.52 -5.81 -7.68
CA TRP A 65 24.70 -6.07 -6.87
C TRP A 65 25.08 -7.55 -6.95
N LEU A 66 26.37 -7.81 -7.14
CA LEU A 66 26.99 -9.12 -7.04
C LEU A 66 28.02 -9.02 -5.91
N PRO A 67 27.85 -9.73 -4.78
CA PRO A 67 28.81 -9.66 -3.69
C PRO A 67 30.18 -10.21 -4.13
N PRO A 68 31.29 -9.61 -3.67
CA PRO A 68 32.61 -10.17 -3.92
C PRO A 68 32.72 -11.54 -3.24
N MET A 69 33.27 -12.51 -3.98
CA MET A 69 33.67 -13.82 -3.47
C MET A 69 35.01 -13.77 -2.73
#